data_AF-A0A931WTR2-F1
#
_entry.id   AF-A0A931WTR2-F1
#
_cell.length_a   1.000
_cell.length_b   1.000
_cell.length_c   1.000
_cell.angle_alpha   90.00
_cell.angle_beta   90.00
_cell.angle_gamma   90.00
#
_symmetry.space_group_name_H-M   'P 1'
#
loop_
_entity.id
_entity.type
_entity.pdbx_description
1 polymer ?
#
loop_
_entity_poly.entity_id
_entity_poly.type
_entity_poly.pdbx_seq_one_letter_code
_entity_poly.pdbx_strand_id
1 'polypeptide(L)'
;MAELVWDGKYDKEGKKVAPLRVALPFQTVETVNESAQERQMGLDAWARGRTTEWRNRLIWGDKKYVLPSLLPEFAGKVDLIYIDPPFDTGADFSFQVQVDGEGFTKEPSIIEQKAYRDTWGGGLDSYLHWFYETAVILREMLAETGSIYVHLDWHVGHYAKTVLDEVFGTSSFTNEIIWYYYNKFQGNINRFASNHDVILYYRKSGDFTFYRQKQQREAPTRQLKRAWDKEVGRIVNAKDAEGHVMYQDVVDQTVDDVWRIPMLQPADQTENVRYPTQKREAILERIVNASSNEDDLVLDCFVGSGTTAAVAERLGRRWIACDLGRFAIHTTRKRLLAIGAKPFIVQNLGKYERQLWQAAEFGDEATAKVQAYRSFILELYHATPISGYAWLHGVKAGRMVHVGAVDSPVSPGDITQIAAEFRRAVGTGKDAPTTNGVDVLGWDFAFELNEVAKQHAEQANINLRFLRIPREVLEKKAVEQGDIRFFELAALSVDVATKGRAVTLTLTDFVIPPDDVPEDVRQAIKHWAQWVDYWAVDWDNKGDTFHNQWQAYRTRKSPDLQKSIAHTYDAPGEYAVVVKVIDILGNDTTKTLKVTVR
;
A
#
# COMPACT_ATOMS: atom_id res chain seq x y z
N MET A 1 -16.55 -21.89 -29.05
CA MET A 1 -15.85 -20.70 -28.51
C MET A 1 -14.51 -21.19 -28.01
N ALA A 2 -13.40 -20.55 -28.38
CA ALA A 2 -12.09 -20.91 -27.85
C ALA A 2 -11.97 -20.36 -26.41
N GLU A 3 -11.33 -21.11 -25.52
CA GLU A 3 -11.16 -20.75 -24.11
C GLU A 3 -9.76 -21.16 -23.64
N LEU A 4 -9.10 -20.29 -22.86
CA LEU A 4 -7.90 -20.63 -22.12
C LEU A 4 -8.29 -21.35 -20.82
N VAL A 5 -7.74 -22.54 -20.57
CA VAL A 5 -8.01 -23.35 -19.38
C VAL A 5 -6.73 -23.47 -18.54
N TRP A 6 -6.87 -23.33 -17.23
CA TRP A 6 -5.81 -23.50 -16.23
C TRP A 6 -6.32 -24.30 -15.04
N ASP A 7 -5.41 -24.85 -14.23
CA ASP A 7 -5.79 -25.58 -13.03
C ASP A 7 -6.50 -24.68 -12.01
N GLY A 8 -7.60 -25.16 -11.42
CA GLY A 8 -8.44 -24.37 -10.52
C GLY A 8 -9.36 -23.35 -11.20
N LYS A 9 -9.44 -23.30 -12.54
CA LYS A 9 -10.47 -22.50 -13.23
C LYS A 9 -11.89 -23.01 -12.97
N TYR A 10 -12.03 -24.32 -12.90
CA TYR A 10 -13.29 -25.03 -12.70
C TYR A 10 -13.25 -25.86 -11.41
N ASP A 11 -14.38 -25.92 -10.70
CA ASP A 11 -14.55 -26.81 -9.55
C ASP A 11 -14.79 -28.26 -9.98
N LYS A 12 -14.93 -29.16 -9.00
CA LYS A 12 -15.17 -30.60 -9.25
C LYS A 12 -16.51 -30.87 -9.97
N GLU A 13 -17.43 -29.91 -9.98
CA GLU A 13 -18.72 -29.98 -10.66
C GLU A 13 -18.67 -29.37 -12.07
N GLY A 14 -17.51 -28.87 -12.50
CA GLY A 14 -17.32 -28.23 -13.79
C GLY A 14 -17.85 -26.79 -13.87
N LYS A 15 -18.11 -26.13 -12.73
CA LYS A 15 -18.50 -24.72 -12.68
C LYS A 15 -17.27 -23.83 -12.54
N LYS A 16 -17.29 -22.65 -13.15
CA LYS A 16 -16.21 -21.67 -12.99
C LYS A 16 -16.09 -21.26 -11.53
N VAL A 17 -14.88 -21.29 -11.00
CA VAL A 17 -14.61 -20.82 -9.65
C VAL A 17 -14.83 -19.31 -9.60
N ALA A 18 -15.72 -18.88 -8.70
CA ALA A 18 -16.00 -17.46 -8.50
C ALA A 18 -14.90 -16.82 -7.63
N PRO A 19 -14.56 -15.54 -7.87
CA PRO A 19 -13.62 -14.85 -7.00
C PRO A 19 -14.15 -14.76 -5.57
N LEU A 20 -13.24 -14.63 -4.61
CA LEU A 20 -13.60 -14.33 -3.23
C LEU A 20 -14.45 -13.05 -3.16
N ARG A 21 -15.60 -13.10 -2.49
CA ARG A 21 -16.54 -11.97 -2.34
C ARG A 21 -16.85 -11.67 -0.88
N VAL A 22 -15.81 -11.37 -0.11
CA VAL A 22 -15.97 -11.03 1.30
C VAL A 22 -15.80 -9.54 1.51
N ALA A 23 -16.89 -8.87 1.91
CA ALA A 23 -16.88 -7.44 2.21
C ALA A 23 -16.41 -7.22 3.66
N LEU A 24 -15.15 -6.84 3.82
CA LEU A 24 -14.57 -6.46 5.10
C LEU A 24 -14.70 -4.95 5.30
N PRO A 25 -14.97 -4.49 6.53
CA PRO A 25 -15.00 -3.05 6.79
C PRO A 25 -13.57 -2.48 6.80
N PHE A 26 -13.44 -1.26 6.28
CA PHE A 26 -12.20 -0.50 6.31
C PHE A 26 -12.04 0.20 7.66
N GLN A 27 -10.86 0.08 8.25
CA GLN A 27 -10.45 0.90 9.38
C GLN A 27 -9.61 2.08 8.88
N THR A 28 -10.04 3.31 9.17
CA THR A 28 -9.23 4.50 8.93
C THR A 28 -8.18 4.62 10.04
N VAL A 29 -6.92 4.48 9.66
CA VAL A 29 -5.78 4.50 10.60
C VAL A 29 -5.08 5.85 10.65
N GLU A 30 -5.28 6.69 9.64
CA GLU A 30 -4.72 8.05 9.58
C GLU A 30 -5.57 8.94 8.67
N THR A 31 -5.79 10.18 9.10
CA THR A 31 -6.25 11.28 8.24
C THR A 31 -5.06 12.18 7.94
N VAL A 32 -4.87 12.58 6.69
CA VAL A 32 -3.73 13.37 6.23
C VAL A 32 -4.20 14.69 5.62
N ASN A 33 -3.49 15.78 5.91
CA ASN A 33 -3.77 17.14 5.44
C ASN A 33 -5.16 17.67 5.82
N GLU A 34 -5.84 17.06 6.79
CA GLU A 34 -7.15 17.52 7.28
C GLU A 34 -6.99 18.58 8.38
N SER A 35 -7.53 19.78 8.14
CA SER A 35 -7.55 20.83 9.16
C SER A 35 -8.53 20.52 10.30
N ALA A 36 -8.30 21.11 11.47
CA ALA A 36 -9.22 20.98 12.60
C ALA A 36 -10.64 21.47 12.27
N GLN A 37 -10.76 22.50 11.42
CA GLN A 37 -12.05 23.02 10.97
C GLN A 37 -12.79 22.03 10.06
N GLU A 38 -12.12 21.46 9.07
CA GLU A 38 -12.71 20.44 8.18
C GLU A 38 -13.16 19.21 8.95
N ARG A 39 -12.39 18.81 9.98
CA ARG A 39 -12.78 17.72 10.89
C ARG A 39 -14.05 18.03 11.66
N GLN A 40 -14.14 19.22 12.24
CA GLN A 40 -15.35 19.65 12.97
C GLN A 40 -16.56 19.71 12.03
N MET A 41 -16.38 20.21 10.82
CA MET A 41 -17.43 20.22 9.79
C MET A 41 -17.85 18.79 9.40
N GLY A 42 -16.91 17.85 9.29
CA GLY A 42 -17.18 16.44 9.04
C GLY A 42 -17.98 15.77 10.16
N LEU A 43 -17.58 16.00 11.42
CA LEU A 43 -18.30 15.50 12.60
C LEU A 43 -19.71 16.09 12.70
N ASP A 44 -19.86 17.39 12.46
CA ASP A 44 -21.16 18.06 12.45
C ASP A 44 -22.05 17.56 11.31
N ALA A 45 -21.49 17.29 10.13
CA ALA A 45 -22.20 16.73 8.99
C ALA A 45 -22.68 15.30 9.28
N TRP A 46 -21.79 14.46 9.84
CA TRP A 46 -22.11 13.10 10.26
C TRP A 46 -23.21 13.07 11.32
N ALA A 47 -23.10 13.90 12.36
CA ALA A 47 -24.10 14.04 13.42
C ALA A 47 -25.47 14.51 12.90
N ARG A 48 -25.50 15.22 11.76
CA ARG A 48 -26.71 15.70 11.07
C ARG A 48 -27.17 14.77 9.94
N GLY A 49 -26.56 13.60 9.76
CA GLY A 49 -26.91 12.64 8.71
C GLY A 49 -26.66 13.15 7.29
N ARG A 50 -25.77 14.13 7.11
CA ARG A 50 -25.36 14.63 5.79
C ARG A 50 -24.15 13.84 5.30
N THR A 51 -24.07 13.64 3.99
CA THR A 51 -22.89 13.02 3.35
C THR A 51 -21.66 13.85 3.65
N THR A 52 -20.64 13.24 4.27
CA THR A 52 -19.32 13.84 4.41
C THR A 52 -18.73 14.10 3.02
N GLU A 53 -17.97 15.18 2.86
CA GLU A 53 -17.22 15.41 1.63
C GLU A 53 -16.32 14.21 1.29
N TRP A 54 -16.16 13.93 0.00
CA TRP A 54 -15.30 12.86 -0.47
C TRP A 54 -13.86 13.02 0.05
N ARG A 55 -13.25 11.91 0.45
CA ARG A 55 -11.82 11.82 0.76
C ARG A 55 -11.19 10.75 -0.11
N ASN A 56 -10.09 11.10 -0.77
CA ASN A 56 -9.28 10.14 -1.50
C ASN A 56 -8.76 9.05 -0.53
N ARG A 57 -8.59 7.82 -1.02
CA ARG A 57 -8.32 6.65 -0.17
C ARG A 57 -7.02 5.97 -0.55
N LEU A 58 -6.07 5.91 0.39
CA LEU A 58 -4.86 5.10 0.29
C LEU A 58 -5.01 3.87 1.20
N ILE A 59 -5.09 2.68 0.62
CA ILE A 59 -5.49 1.46 1.34
C ILE A 59 -4.31 0.49 1.40
N TRP A 60 -3.92 0.11 2.61
CA TRP A 60 -2.94 -0.95 2.83
C TRP A 60 -3.63 -2.30 3.05
N GLY A 61 -3.43 -3.23 2.11
CA GLY A 61 -3.98 -4.58 2.20
C GLY A 61 -3.87 -5.35 0.90
N ASP A 62 -4.13 -6.66 0.94
CA ASP A 62 -4.20 -7.46 -0.28
C ASP A 62 -5.47 -7.09 -1.06
N LYS A 63 -5.32 -6.77 -2.35
CA LYS A 63 -6.43 -6.51 -3.27
C LYS A 63 -7.48 -7.63 -3.26
N LYS A 64 -7.09 -8.88 -2.96
CA LYS A 64 -8.00 -10.03 -2.83
C LYS A 64 -9.12 -9.75 -1.81
N TYR A 65 -8.82 -8.99 -0.76
CA TYR A 65 -9.79 -8.56 0.24
C TYR A 65 -10.23 -7.11 0.04
N VAL A 66 -9.34 -6.22 -0.42
CA VAL A 66 -9.67 -4.80 -0.61
C VAL A 66 -10.71 -4.60 -1.72
N LEU A 67 -10.55 -5.26 -2.88
CA LEU A 67 -11.47 -5.06 -4.01
C LEU A 67 -12.90 -5.54 -3.67
N PRO A 68 -13.14 -6.74 -3.12
CA PRO A 68 -14.49 -7.11 -2.69
C PRO A 68 -15.07 -6.18 -1.63
N SER A 69 -14.24 -5.64 -0.74
CA SER A 69 -14.65 -4.70 0.31
C SER A 69 -15.05 -3.32 -0.23
N LEU A 70 -14.55 -2.94 -1.40
CA LEU A 70 -14.93 -1.71 -2.10
C LEU A 70 -16.25 -1.86 -2.88
N LEU A 71 -16.64 -3.08 -3.28
CA LEU A 71 -17.81 -3.30 -4.15
C LEU A 71 -19.12 -2.69 -3.62
N PRO A 72 -19.46 -2.81 -2.32
CA PRO A 72 -20.71 -2.24 -1.80
C PRO A 72 -20.83 -0.73 -2.03
N GLU A 73 -19.69 -0.02 -2.07
CA GLU A 73 -19.66 1.43 -2.25
C GLU A 73 -19.43 1.83 -3.72
N PHE A 74 -18.61 1.09 -4.47
CA PHE A 74 -18.04 1.53 -5.75
C PHE A 74 -18.37 0.66 -6.97
N ALA A 75 -19.15 -0.42 -6.84
CA ALA A 75 -19.59 -1.18 -8.01
C ALA A 75 -20.31 -0.27 -9.02
N GLY A 76 -19.85 -0.29 -10.27
CA GLY A 76 -20.38 0.54 -11.35
C GLY A 76 -20.07 2.04 -11.25
N LYS A 77 -19.09 2.46 -10.44
CA LYS A 77 -18.81 3.89 -10.17
C LYS A 77 -17.38 4.33 -10.44
N VAL A 78 -16.49 3.43 -10.85
CA VAL A 78 -15.10 3.77 -11.16
C VAL A 78 -15.00 4.14 -12.63
N ASP A 79 -14.55 5.34 -12.95
CA ASP A 79 -14.51 5.86 -14.32
C ASP A 79 -13.24 5.39 -15.06
N LEU A 80 -12.14 5.25 -14.34
CA LEU A 80 -10.86 4.87 -14.92
C LEU A 80 -10.08 3.94 -13.99
N ILE A 81 -9.58 2.84 -14.55
CA ILE A 81 -8.67 1.93 -13.86
C ILE A 81 -7.34 1.91 -14.61
N TYR A 82 -6.24 2.10 -13.89
CA TYR A 82 -4.91 1.76 -14.37
C TYR A 82 -4.31 0.73 -13.42
N ILE A 83 -3.80 -0.37 -13.95
CA ILE A 83 -3.09 -1.37 -13.16
C ILE A 83 -1.79 -1.77 -13.84
N ASP A 84 -0.77 -1.99 -13.00
CA ASP A 84 0.56 -2.47 -13.36
C ASP A 84 0.87 -3.70 -12.49
N PRO A 85 0.15 -4.82 -12.71
CA PRO A 85 0.30 -6.01 -11.89
C PRO A 85 1.72 -6.60 -12.05
N PRO A 86 2.20 -7.39 -11.07
CA PRO A 86 3.45 -8.14 -11.17
C PRO A 86 3.55 -8.97 -12.45
N PHE A 87 4.77 -9.04 -12.99
CA PHE A 87 5.07 -9.53 -14.34
C PHE A 87 5.52 -11.01 -14.41
N ASP A 88 5.50 -11.76 -13.31
CA ASP A 88 6.04 -13.14 -13.28
C ASP A 88 7.49 -13.23 -13.84
N THR A 89 8.33 -12.24 -13.53
CA THR A 89 9.68 -12.12 -14.10
C THR A 89 10.74 -12.93 -13.37
N GLY A 90 10.39 -13.57 -12.25
CA GLY A 90 11.33 -14.26 -11.35
C GLY A 90 12.42 -13.36 -10.73
N ALA A 91 12.39 -12.05 -10.98
CA ALA A 91 13.43 -11.11 -10.55
C ALA A 91 13.34 -10.76 -9.06
N ASP A 92 14.48 -10.47 -8.45
CA ASP A 92 14.59 -10.03 -7.05
C ASP A 92 14.10 -8.59 -6.92
N PHE A 93 12.88 -8.42 -6.39
CA PHE A 93 12.28 -7.11 -6.15
C PHE A 93 12.86 -6.46 -4.90
N SER A 94 14.07 -5.94 -4.98
CA SER A 94 14.69 -5.23 -3.88
C SER A 94 14.46 -3.73 -3.93
N PHE A 95 14.24 -3.11 -2.78
CA PHE A 95 14.01 -1.67 -2.65
C PHE A 95 15.33 -0.95 -2.39
N GLN A 96 15.54 0.18 -3.06
CA GLN A 96 16.69 1.03 -2.79
C GLN A 96 16.39 1.97 -1.62
N VAL A 97 16.96 1.66 -0.46
CA VAL A 97 16.91 2.52 0.74
C VAL A 97 18.12 3.44 0.72
N GLN A 98 17.97 4.70 1.12
CA GLN A 98 19.09 5.63 1.18
C GLN A 98 19.35 6.10 2.60
N VAL A 99 20.61 6.02 3.01
CA VAL A 99 21.13 6.47 4.30
C VAL A 99 22.35 7.35 4.02
N ASP A 100 22.28 8.64 4.38
CA ASP A 100 23.35 9.64 4.16
C ASP A 100 23.94 9.69 2.73
N GLY A 101 23.12 9.41 1.71
CA GLY A 101 23.52 9.44 0.31
C GLY A 101 24.07 8.11 -0.22
N GLU A 102 24.36 7.15 0.65
CA GLU A 102 24.64 5.77 0.28
C GLU A 102 23.34 5.01 0.02
N GLY A 103 23.31 4.23 -1.07
CA GLY A 103 22.16 3.41 -1.46
C GLY A 103 22.36 1.97 -1.03
N PHE A 104 21.34 1.41 -0.40
CA PHE A 104 21.31 0.04 0.09
C PHE A 104 20.14 -0.69 -0.52
N THR A 105 20.31 -1.98 -0.71
CA THR A 105 19.32 -2.85 -1.31
C THR A 105 18.59 -3.58 -0.19
N LYS A 106 17.36 -3.16 0.13
CA LYS A 106 16.47 -3.89 1.04
C LYS A 106 15.86 -5.04 0.25
N GLU A 107 16.18 -6.26 0.64
CA GLU A 107 15.51 -7.44 0.12
C GLU A 107 14.01 -7.41 0.49
N PRO A 108 13.12 -7.80 -0.44
CA PRO A 108 11.69 -7.82 -0.18
C PRO A 108 11.34 -8.83 0.92
N SER A 109 10.41 -8.46 1.82
CA SER A 109 9.79 -9.45 2.72
C SER A 109 9.07 -10.53 1.91
N ILE A 110 8.74 -11.69 2.48
CA ILE A 110 8.07 -12.75 1.69
C ILE A 110 6.68 -12.34 1.20
N ILE A 111 5.99 -11.48 1.94
CA ILE A 111 4.74 -10.89 1.46
C ILE A 111 5.00 -9.99 0.26
N GLU A 112 6.06 -9.17 0.31
CA GLU A 112 6.48 -8.35 -0.83
C GLU A 112 6.94 -9.25 -2.00
N GLN A 113 7.72 -10.31 -1.74
CA GLN A 113 8.07 -11.32 -2.73
C GLN A 113 6.85 -12.02 -3.29
N LYS A 114 5.79 -12.30 -2.54
CA LYS A 114 4.56 -12.88 -3.08
C LYS A 114 3.76 -11.87 -3.90
N ALA A 115 3.81 -10.59 -3.54
CA ALA A 115 3.23 -9.50 -4.34
C ALA A 115 3.94 -9.35 -5.69
N TYR A 116 5.24 -9.66 -5.77
CA TYR A 116 6.10 -9.33 -6.91
C TYR A 116 6.68 -10.53 -7.68
N ARG A 117 6.90 -11.67 -7.02
CA ARG A 117 7.26 -12.97 -7.59
C ARG A 117 6.05 -13.89 -7.64
N ASP A 118 5.95 -14.63 -8.74
CA ASP A 118 5.12 -15.83 -8.81
C ASP A 118 5.71 -16.93 -7.91
N THR A 119 5.50 -16.80 -6.61
CA THR A 119 5.75 -17.88 -5.65
C THR A 119 4.57 -18.83 -5.57
N TRP A 120 3.57 -18.69 -6.42
CA TRP A 120 2.50 -19.65 -6.54
C TRP A 120 3.05 -20.85 -7.32
N GLY A 121 3.75 -21.76 -6.66
CA GLY A 121 4.32 -23.00 -7.23
C GLY A 121 3.47 -23.90 -8.16
N GLY A 122 2.28 -23.46 -8.59
CA GLY A 122 1.62 -23.87 -9.83
C GLY A 122 2.01 -23.05 -11.09
N GLY A 123 2.93 -22.08 -10.99
CA GLY A 123 3.37 -21.23 -12.09
C GLY A 123 2.24 -20.43 -12.73
N LEU A 124 2.27 -20.37 -14.07
CA LEU A 124 1.28 -19.65 -14.90
C LEU A 124 -0.18 -19.93 -14.51
N ASP A 125 -0.55 -21.16 -14.13
CA ASP A 125 -1.94 -21.49 -13.75
C ASP A 125 -2.43 -20.64 -12.56
N SER A 126 -1.56 -20.45 -11.57
CA SER A 126 -1.88 -19.66 -10.38
C SER A 126 -1.93 -18.17 -10.69
N TYR A 127 -1.02 -17.67 -11.53
CA TYR A 127 -1.08 -16.29 -12.01
C TYR A 127 -2.38 -16.03 -12.76
N LEU A 128 -2.80 -16.94 -13.65
CA LEU A 128 -4.04 -16.79 -14.42
C LEU A 128 -5.27 -16.82 -13.52
N HIS A 129 -5.31 -17.71 -12.54
CA HIS A 129 -6.40 -17.73 -11.56
C HIS A 129 -6.49 -16.40 -10.81
N TRP A 130 -5.36 -15.93 -10.26
CA TRP A 130 -5.26 -14.67 -9.53
C TRP A 130 -5.63 -13.44 -10.38
N PHE A 131 -5.19 -13.40 -11.64
CA PHE A 131 -5.48 -12.29 -12.53
C PHE A 131 -6.94 -12.31 -12.99
N TYR A 132 -7.49 -13.50 -13.26
CA TYR A 132 -8.91 -13.68 -13.56
C TYR A 132 -9.80 -13.17 -12.43
N GLU A 133 -9.54 -13.60 -11.18
CA GLU A 133 -10.30 -13.12 -10.01
C GLU A 133 -10.26 -11.58 -9.91
N THR A 134 -9.08 -10.99 -10.13
CA THR A 134 -8.87 -9.54 -10.12
C THR A 134 -9.67 -8.86 -11.24
N ALA A 135 -9.55 -9.34 -12.48
CA ALA A 135 -10.21 -8.78 -13.65
C ALA A 135 -11.74 -8.80 -13.52
N VAL A 136 -12.32 -9.87 -12.96
CA VAL A 136 -13.77 -9.98 -12.72
C VAL A 136 -14.25 -8.85 -11.81
N ILE A 137 -13.57 -8.63 -10.68
CA ILE A 137 -13.96 -7.58 -9.73
C ILE A 137 -13.72 -6.18 -10.32
N LEU A 138 -12.60 -5.95 -11.01
CA LEU A 138 -12.33 -4.65 -11.65
C LEU A 138 -13.37 -4.31 -12.72
N ARG A 139 -13.84 -5.32 -13.49
CA ARG A 139 -14.95 -5.11 -14.42
C ARG A 139 -16.22 -4.69 -13.68
N GLU A 140 -16.53 -5.25 -12.52
CA GLU A 140 -17.70 -4.86 -11.71
C GLU A 140 -17.58 -3.46 -11.09
N MET A 141 -16.36 -3.01 -10.80
CA MET A 141 -16.09 -1.65 -10.30
C MET A 141 -16.34 -0.57 -11.36
N LEU A 142 -16.00 -0.86 -12.61
CA LEU A 142 -16.10 0.13 -13.69
C LEU A 142 -17.53 0.60 -13.92
N ALA A 143 -17.69 1.92 -14.01
CA ALA A 143 -18.86 2.54 -14.61
C ALA A 143 -19.03 2.09 -16.07
N GLU A 144 -20.26 2.17 -16.60
CA GLU A 144 -20.55 1.73 -17.97
C GLU A 144 -19.76 2.51 -19.03
N THR A 145 -19.44 3.78 -18.75
CA THR A 145 -18.57 4.65 -19.57
C THR A 145 -17.08 4.48 -19.31
N GLY A 146 -16.72 3.60 -18.36
CA GLY A 146 -15.38 3.50 -17.81
C GLY A 146 -14.40 2.71 -18.67
N SER A 147 -13.12 2.95 -18.41
CA SER A 147 -12.00 2.38 -19.15
C SER A 147 -10.97 1.72 -18.20
N ILE A 148 -10.32 0.65 -18.66
CA ILE A 148 -9.20 0.02 -17.96
C ILE A 148 -7.96 -0.07 -18.85
N TYR A 149 -6.82 0.29 -18.27
CA TYR A 149 -5.50 0.17 -18.85
C TYR A 149 -4.69 -0.83 -18.02
N VAL A 150 -4.19 -1.88 -18.67
CA VAL A 150 -3.42 -2.95 -18.03
C VAL A 150 -2.02 -2.97 -18.61
N HIS A 151 -1.04 -2.59 -17.82
CA HIS A 151 0.37 -2.59 -18.21
C HIS A 151 0.98 -3.96 -17.91
N LEU A 152 1.45 -4.66 -18.95
CA LEU A 152 2.03 -5.99 -18.83
C LEU A 152 3.31 -6.10 -19.65
N ASP A 153 4.20 -6.99 -19.21
CA ASP A 153 5.34 -7.39 -20.01
C ASP A 153 5.02 -8.61 -20.90
N TRP A 154 6.03 -9.06 -21.64
CA TRP A 154 5.90 -10.14 -22.61
C TRP A 154 5.73 -11.53 -22.00
N HIS A 155 6.02 -11.75 -20.70
CA HIS A 155 5.90 -13.07 -20.07
C HIS A 155 4.43 -13.47 -19.94
N VAL A 156 3.58 -12.52 -19.50
CA VAL A 156 2.18 -12.78 -19.15
C VAL A 156 1.15 -12.00 -19.99
N GLY A 157 1.59 -10.98 -20.74
CA GLY A 157 0.72 -10.07 -21.49
C GLY A 157 -0.30 -10.75 -22.41
N HIS A 158 0.14 -11.77 -23.15
CA HIS A 158 -0.75 -12.51 -24.07
C HIS A 158 -1.81 -13.34 -23.32
N TYR A 159 -1.46 -13.92 -22.18
CA TYR A 159 -2.40 -14.71 -21.39
C TYR A 159 -3.40 -13.81 -20.64
N ALA A 160 -2.92 -12.71 -20.07
CA ALA A 160 -3.79 -11.71 -19.45
C ALA A 160 -4.78 -11.11 -20.46
N LYS A 161 -4.35 -10.87 -21.71
CA LYS A 161 -5.25 -10.41 -22.79
C LYS A 161 -6.40 -11.39 -23.04
N THR A 162 -6.14 -12.70 -23.04
CA THR A 162 -7.21 -13.70 -23.23
C THR A 162 -8.14 -13.78 -22.03
N VAL A 163 -7.63 -13.63 -20.81
CA VAL A 163 -8.43 -13.49 -19.59
C VAL A 163 -9.31 -12.24 -19.64
N LEU A 164 -8.78 -11.09 -20.07
CA LEU A 164 -9.55 -9.87 -20.24
C LEU A 164 -10.62 -10.01 -21.33
N ASP A 165 -10.32 -10.67 -22.45
CA ASP A 165 -11.31 -10.96 -23.49
C ASP A 165 -12.47 -11.82 -22.97
N GLU A 166 -12.18 -12.79 -22.11
CA GLU A 166 -13.20 -13.62 -21.48
C GLU A 166 -14.07 -12.81 -20.49
N VAL A 167 -13.46 -11.94 -19.69
CA VAL A 167 -14.15 -11.18 -18.65
C VAL A 167 -14.92 -9.98 -19.23
N PHE A 168 -14.29 -9.20 -20.11
CA PHE A 168 -14.84 -7.97 -20.69
C PHE A 168 -15.59 -8.20 -22.00
N GLY A 169 -15.30 -9.30 -22.70
CA GLY A 169 -15.74 -9.54 -24.07
C GLY A 169 -14.74 -8.98 -25.10
N THR A 170 -14.53 -9.69 -26.20
CA THR A 170 -13.58 -9.30 -27.25
C THR A 170 -13.92 -7.96 -27.92
N SER A 171 -15.18 -7.56 -27.96
CA SER A 171 -15.65 -6.26 -28.48
C SER A 171 -15.28 -5.05 -27.61
N SER A 172 -14.90 -5.32 -26.37
CA SER A 172 -14.49 -4.33 -25.37
C SER A 172 -13.01 -3.98 -25.48
N PHE A 173 -12.21 -4.84 -26.13
CA PHE A 173 -10.84 -4.53 -26.47
C PHE A 173 -10.78 -3.39 -27.49
N THR A 174 -10.00 -2.35 -27.19
CA THR A 174 -9.87 -1.18 -28.06
C THR A 174 -8.61 -1.27 -28.90
N ASN A 175 -7.43 -1.33 -28.27
CA ASN A 175 -6.14 -1.51 -28.94
C ASN A 175 -5.01 -1.85 -27.93
N GLU A 176 -3.85 -2.20 -28.47
CA GLU A 176 -2.58 -2.30 -27.74
C GLU A 176 -1.82 -0.99 -27.88
N ILE A 177 -1.40 -0.40 -26.77
CA ILE A 177 -0.58 0.80 -26.75
C ILE A 177 0.87 0.37 -26.54
N ILE A 178 1.73 0.72 -27.49
CA ILE A 178 3.16 0.44 -27.45
C ILE A 178 3.87 1.63 -26.82
N TRP A 179 4.36 1.47 -25.61
CA TRP A 179 5.20 2.48 -24.98
C TRP A 179 6.67 2.26 -25.38
N TYR A 180 7.13 3.02 -26.37
CA TYR A 180 8.51 2.97 -26.86
C TYR A 180 9.42 3.95 -26.12
N TYR A 181 10.43 3.43 -25.44
CA TYR A 181 11.46 4.21 -24.75
C TYR A 181 12.76 4.27 -25.56
N TYR A 182 13.00 5.44 -26.16
CA TYR A 182 14.16 5.69 -27.03
C TYR A 182 15.50 5.87 -26.29
N ASN A 183 15.48 5.92 -24.95
CA ASN A 183 16.65 6.16 -24.10
C ASN A 183 17.13 4.92 -23.35
N LYS A 184 16.65 3.72 -23.70
CA LYS A 184 17.19 2.45 -23.18
C LYS A 184 18.30 1.95 -24.08
N PHE A 185 19.44 1.65 -23.48
CA PHE A 185 20.55 0.98 -24.14
C PHE A 185 20.66 -0.43 -23.60
N GLN A 186 20.52 -1.45 -24.46
CA GLN A 186 20.75 -2.84 -24.11
C GLN A 186 22.03 -3.32 -24.81
N GLY A 187 23.13 -3.35 -24.07
CA GLY A 187 24.38 -3.95 -24.55
C GLY A 187 24.34 -5.48 -24.44
N ASN A 188 25.17 -6.16 -25.25
CA ASN A 188 25.42 -7.61 -25.17
C ASN A 188 24.16 -8.50 -25.23
N ILE A 189 23.33 -8.35 -26.26
CA ILE A 189 22.18 -9.23 -26.53
C ILE A 189 22.30 -9.89 -27.91
N ASN A 190 21.98 -11.18 -27.98
CA ASN A 190 21.94 -11.96 -29.24
C ASN A 190 20.52 -11.99 -29.84
N ARG A 191 19.75 -10.91 -29.65
CA ARG A 191 18.37 -10.72 -30.12
C ARG A 191 18.09 -9.23 -30.34
N PHE A 192 16.92 -8.90 -30.91
CA PHE A 192 16.48 -7.50 -30.97
C PHE A 192 16.27 -6.92 -29.57
N ALA A 193 16.68 -5.66 -29.39
CA ALA A 193 16.50 -4.96 -28.14
C ALA A 193 15.01 -4.78 -27.80
N SER A 194 14.63 -5.19 -26.60
CA SER A 194 13.31 -4.97 -26.04
C SER A 194 13.24 -3.53 -25.52
N ASN A 195 12.81 -2.63 -26.41
CA ASN A 195 12.75 -1.18 -26.20
C ASN A 195 11.33 -0.63 -26.01
N HIS A 196 10.35 -1.49 -25.74
CA HIS A 196 8.99 -1.07 -25.46
C HIS A 196 8.31 -1.99 -24.46
N ASP A 197 7.26 -1.46 -23.83
CA ASP A 197 6.29 -2.22 -23.05
C ASP A 197 4.90 -2.08 -23.69
N VAL A 198 3.97 -2.97 -23.35
CA VAL A 198 2.61 -3.00 -23.91
C VAL A 198 1.59 -2.66 -22.83
N ILE A 199 0.66 -1.76 -23.17
CA ILE A 199 -0.48 -1.42 -22.33
C ILE A 199 -1.76 -1.81 -23.07
N LEU A 200 -2.52 -2.74 -22.50
CA LEU A 200 -3.80 -3.17 -23.06
C LEU A 200 -4.89 -2.16 -22.67
N TYR A 201 -5.66 -1.69 -23.65
CA TYR A 201 -6.78 -0.78 -23.43
C TYR A 201 -8.13 -1.46 -23.68
N TYR A 202 -8.94 -1.56 -22.63
CA TYR A 202 -10.32 -2.03 -22.69
C TYR A 202 -11.30 -0.96 -22.21
N ARG A 203 -12.49 -0.93 -22.82
CA ARG A 203 -13.65 -0.16 -22.35
C ARG A 203 -14.68 -1.10 -21.74
N LYS A 204 -15.49 -0.61 -20.81
CA LYS A 204 -16.54 -1.44 -20.18
C LYS A 204 -17.68 -1.77 -21.15
N SER A 205 -18.13 -0.78 -21.94
CA SER A 205 -19.26 -0.89 -22.85
C SER A 205 -18.99 -0.19 -24.19
N GLY A 206 -19.98 -0.12 -25.08
CA GLY A 206 -19.89 0.62 -26.35
C GLY A 206 -19.95 2.14 -26.19
N ASP A 207 -20.45 2.63 -25.06
CA ASP A 207 -20.43 4.04 -24.66
C ASP A 207 -19.27 4.25 -23.67
N PHE A 208 -18.38 5.21 -23.92
CA PHE A 208 -17.17 5.39 -23.11
C PHE A 208 -16.57 6.79 -23.23
N THR A 209 -15.92 7.23 -22.15
CA THR A 209 -15.18 8.50 -22.12
C THR A 209 -13.86 8.37 -22.87
N PHE A 210 -13.69 9.13 -23.96
CA PHE A 210 -12.41 9.25 -24.65
C PHE A 210 -12.20 10.63 -25.30
N TYR A 211 -11.14 11.32 -24.89
CA TYR A 211 -10.68 12.59 -25.43
C TYR A 211 -9.42 12.38 -26.27
N ARG A 212 -9.49 12.83 -27.53
CA ARG A 212 -8.40 12.69 -28.48
C ARG A 212 -7.22 13.58 -28.06
N GLN A 213 -6.11 12.95 -27.70
CA GLN A 213 -4.91 13.66 -27.26
C GLN A 213 -4.11 14.20 -28.45
N LYS A 214 -3.47 15.35 -28.27
CA LYS A 214 -2.58 15.97 -29.25
C LYS A 214 -1.19 16.17 -28.65
N GLN A 215 -0.16 16.07 -29.47
CA GLN A 215 1.22 16.39 -29.09
C GLN A 215 1.90 17.20 -30.18
N GLN A 216 2.89 18.00 -29.80
CA GLN A 216 3.69 18.76 -30.75
C GLN A 216 4.60 17.82 -31.57
N ARG A 217 4.81 18.14 -32.84
CA ARG A 217 5.79 17.45 -33.69
C ARG A 217 7.19 17.99 -33.42
N GLU A 218 8.20 17.14 -33.59
CA GLU A 218 9.61 17.56 -33.53
C GLU A 218 9.94 18.62 -34.59
N ALA A 219 9.30 18.51 -35.77
CA ALA A 219 9.36 19.51 -36.82
C ALA A 219 8.01 19.65 -37.53
N PRO A 220 7.65 20.86 -38.02
CA PRO A 220 6.47 21.06 -38.85
C PRO A 220 6.50 20.11 -40.05
N THR A 221 5.38 19.46 -40.32
CA THR A 221 5.25 18.55 -41.47
C THR A 221 4.25 19.11 -42.47
N ARG A 222 4.65 19.21 -43.73
CA ARG A 222 3.77 19.61 -44.81
C ARG A 222 2.84 18.46 -45.18
N GLN A 223 1.53 18.65 -45.00
CA GLN A 223 0.51 17.65 -45.28
C GLN A 223 -0.52 18.17 -46.27
N LEU A 224 -1.17 17.27 -47.01
CA LEU A 224 -2.29 17.63 -47.87
C LEU A 224 -3.42 18.20 -47.01
N LYS A 225 -3.90 19.40 -47.37
CA LYS A 225 -5.07 19.99 -46.74
C LYS A 225 -6.28 19.16 -47.15
N ARG A 226 -7.05 18.70 -46.17
CA ARG A 226 -8.26 17.91 -46.38
C ARG A 226 -9.49 18.70 -45.94
N ALA A 227 -10.58 18.60 -46.70
CA ALA A 227 -11.84 19.27 -46.42
C ALA A 227 -12.99 18.27 -46.52
N TRP A 228 -14.03 18.46 -45.69
CA TRP A 228 -15.26 17.70 -45.81
C TRP A 228 -16.03 18.14 -47.06
N ASP A 229 -16.25 17.23 -47.99
CA ASP A 229 -17.07 17.46 -49.16
C ASP A 229 -18.52 17.05 -48.85
N LYS A 230 -19.43 18.02 -48.85
CA LYS A 230 -20.85 17.78 -48.54
C LYS A 230 -21.57 16.99 -49.63
N GLU A 231 -21.13 17.07 -50.89
CA GLU A 231 -21.78 16.37 -52.00
C GLU A 231 -21.36 14.90 -52.03
N VAL A 232 -20.09 14.62 -51.74
CA VAL A 232 -19.56 13.25 -51.72
C VAL A 232 -19.70 12.59 -50.34
N GLY A 233 -20.01 13.36 -49.29
CA GLY A 233 -20.20 12.85 -47.93
C GLY A 233 -18.93 12.27 -47.30
N ARG A 234 -17.75 12.72 -47.72
CA ARG A 234 -16.45 12.25 -47.23
C ARG A 234 -15.40 13.35 -47.24
N ILE A 235 -14.29 13.09 -46.56
CA ILE A 235 -13.12 13.97 -46.58
C ILE A 235 -12.35 13.78 -47.90
N VAL A 236 -12.11 14.86 -48.63
CA VAL A 236 -11.33 14.90 -49.87
C VAL A 236 -10.13 15.84 -49.75
N ASN A 237 -9.17 15.72 -50.66
CA ASN A 237 -8.07 16.68 -50.74
C ASN A 237 -8.61 18.02 -51.21
N ALA A 238 -8.36 19.07 -50.44
CA ALA A 238 -8.77 20.41 -50.78
C ALA A 238 -7.95 20.91 -51.98
N LYS A 239 -8.63 21.53 -52.93
CA LYS A 239 -8.02 22.08 -54.14
C LYS A 239 -8.13 23.60 -54.16
N ASP A 240 -7.16 24.28 -54.76
CA ASP A 240 -7.22 25.72 -55.03
C ASP A 240 -8.17 26.03 -56.21
N ALA A 241 -8.30 27.30 -56.58
CA ALA A 241 -9.20 27.75 -57.65
C ALA A 241 -8.82 27.16 -59.02
N GLU A 242 -7.56 26.76 -59.18
CA GLU A 242 -6.98 26.17 -60.38
C GLU A 242 -7.03 24.63 -60.37
N GLY A 243 -7.51 24.01 -59.28
CA GLY A 243 -7.70 22.58 -59.16
C GLY A 243 -6.50 21.79 -58.63
N HIS A 244 -5.43 22.44 -58.17
CA HIS A 244 -4.27 21.80 -57.56
C HIS A 244 -4.51 21.50 -56.10
N VAL A 245 -3.92 20.39 -55.61
CA VAL A 245 -4.04 20.01 -54.19
C VAL A 245 -3.30 20.99 -53.29
N MET A 246 -4.00 21.48 -52.27
CA MET A 246 -3.43 22.38 -51.29
C MET A 246 -2.67 21.61 -50.21
N TYR A 247 -1.65 22.26 -49.66
CA TYR A 247 -0.88 21.76 -48.52
C TYR A 247 -1.02 22.71 -47.33
N GLN A 248 -0.85 22.18 -46.13
CA GLN A 248 -0.77 22.93 -44.89
C GLN A 248 0.41 22.43 -44.06
N ASP A 249 1.06 23.34 -43.35
CA ASP A 249 2.07 22.97 -42.36
C ASP A 249 1.37 22.67 -41.05
N VAL A 250 1.56 21.44 -40.56
CA VAL A 250 0.97 20.97 -39.30
C VAL A 250 2.08 20.87 -38.26
N VAL A 251 1.88 21.53 -37.13
CA VAL A 251 2.84 21.60 -36.01
C VAL A 251 2.51 20.62 -34.88
N ASP A 252 1.26 20.14 -34.84
CA ASP A 252 0.77 19.15 -33.90
C ASP A 252 0.42 17.83 -34.60
N GLN A 253 0.24 16.79 -33.81
CA GLN A 253 -0.31 15.53 -34.27
C GLN A 253 -1.23 14.94 -33.21
N THR A 254 -2.27 14.26 -33.67
CA THR A 254 -3.04 13.36 -32.82
C THR A 254 -2.11 12.27 -32.32
N VAL A 255 -2.16 12.00 -31.02
CA VAL A 255 -1.45 10.88 -30.41
C VAL A 255 -2.05 9.57 -30.94
N ASP A 256 -1.18 8.69 -31.41
CA ASP A 256 -1.53 7.33 -31.85
C ASP A 256 -1.28 6.32 -30.71
N ASP A 257 -1.25 5.03 -31.05
CA ASP A 257 -1.00 3.93 -30.12
C ASP A 257 0.50 3.61 -29.94
N VAL A 258 1.42 4.38 -30.55
CA VAL A 258 2.87 4.22 -30.37
C VAL A 258 3.43 5.42 -29.60
N TRP A 259 3.50 5.27 -28.29
CA TRP A 259 3.89 6.34 -27.39
C TRP A 259 5.40 6.41 -27.25
N ARG A 260 5.99 7.45 -27.84
CA ARG A 260 7.41 7.74 -27.70
C ARG A 260 7.66 8.57 -26.44
N ILE A 261 7.84 7.88 -25.31
CA ILE A 261 8.07 8.48 -23.98
C ILE A 261 9.34 7.80 -23.40
N PRO A 262 10.34 8.55 -22.89
CA PRO A 262 11.54 7.93 -22.36
C PRO A 262 11.25 7.08 -21.11
N MET A 263 12.03 6.04 -20.85
CA MET A 263 11.99 5.36 -19.56
C MET A 263 12.46 6.29 -18.44
N LEU A 264 11.96 6.08 -17.23
CA LEU A 264 12.43 6.78 -16.05
C LEU A 264 13.85 6.32 -15.72
N GLN A 265 14.77 7.25 -15.58
CA GLN A 265 16.17 6.94 -15.29
C GLN A 265 16.43 7.05 -13.77
N PRO A 266 17.28 6.21 -13.17
CA PRO A 266 17.70 6.36 -11.78
C PRO A 266 18.28 7.76 -11.46
N ALA A 267 18.93 8.37 -12.46
CA ALA A 267 19.53 9.69 -12.35
C ALA A 267 18.52 10.87 -12.40
N ASP A 268 17.26 10.63 -12.76
CA ASP A 268 16.23 11.67 -12.84
C ASP A 268 15.99 12.27 -11.44
N GLN A 269 16.26 13.57 -11.28
CA GLN A 269 16.13 14.27 -9.99
C GLN A 269 14.74 14.89 -9.80
N THR A 270 13.90 14.84 -10.83
CA THR A 270 12.63 15.59 -10.87
C THR A 270 11.45 14.71 -10.51
N GLU A 271 11.37 13.54 -11.11
CA GLU A 271 10.20 12.67 -11.03
C GLU A 271 10.46 11.41 -10.19
N ASN A 272 11.70 10.90 -10.21
CA ASN A 272 12.03 9.60 -9.62
C ASN A 272 12.08 9.66 -8.08
N VAL A 273 11.19 8.88 -7.44
CA VAL A 273 11.12 8.73 -5.98
C VAL A 273 11.92 7.52 -5.45
N ARG A 274 12.75 6.91 -6.31
CA ARG A 274 13.59 5.72 -6.07
C ARG A 274 12.81 4.44 -5.76
N TYR A 275 11.58 4.37 -6.26
CA TYR A 275 10.82 3.13 -6.27
C TYR A 275 11.19 2.32 -7.53
N PRO A 276 11.67 1.06 -7.41
CA PRO A 276 12.27 0.32 -8.52
C PRO A 276 11.43 0.23 -9.81
N THR A 277 10.12 0.06 -9.67
CA THR A 277 9.20 -0.11 -10.80
C THR A 277 8.35 1.11 -11.11
N GLN A 278 8.76 2.30 -10.64
CA GLN A 278 8.04 3.54 -10.89
C GLN A 278 7.80 3.77 -12.40
N LYS A 279 6.54 3.94 -12.76
CA LYS A 279 6.13 4.36 -14.11
C LYS A 279 6.18 5.88 -14.25
N ARG A 280 6.44 6.34 -15.48
CA ARG A 280 6.54 7.77 -15.79
C ARG A 280 5.19 8.47 -15.69
N GLU A 281 5.16 9.65 -15.07
CA GLU A 281 3.97 10.49 -14.94
C GLU A 281 3.33 10.81 -16.30
N ALA A 282 4.13 11.10 -17.32
CA ALA A 282 3.64 11.41 -18.67
C ALA A 282 2.74 10.31 -19.30
N ILE A 283 2.93 9.05 -18.92
CA ILE A 283 2.08 7.94 -19.37
C ILE A 283 0.71 8.06 -18.73
N LEU A 284 0.69 8.23 -17.40
CA LEU A 284 -0.54 8.34 -16.63
C LEU A 284 -1.29 9.64 -16.94
N GLU A 285 -0.58 10.75 -17.17
CA GLU A 285 -1.19 12.03 -17.57
C GLU A 285 -1.96 11.87 -18.88
N ARG A 286 -1.38 11.16 -19.84
CA ARG A 286 -2.02 10.88 -21.13
C ARG A 286 -3.25 9.99 -20.96
N ILE A 287 -3.15 8.94 -20.15
CA ILE A 287 -4.26 8.02 -19.87
C ILE A 287 -5.41 8.74 -19.15
N VAL A 288 -5.12 9.47 -18.08
CA VAL A 288 -6.13 10.18 -17.26
C VAL A 288 -6.82 11.26 -18.08
N ASN A 289 -6.08 12.06 -18.86
CA ASN A 289 -6.69 13.06 -19.74
C ASN A 289 -7.48 12.46 -20.91
N ALA A 290 -7.12 11.27 -21.38
CA ALA A 290 -7.85 10.61 -22.44
C ALA A 290 -9.17 10.02 -21.93
N SER A 291 -9.19 9.37 -20.77
CA SER A 291 -10.31 8.50 -20.38
C SER A 291 -11.01 8.89 -19.09
N SER A 292 -10.88 10.15 -18.65
CA SER A 292 -11.62 10.67 -17.49
C SER A 292 -11.83 12.19 -17.58
N ASN A 293 -12.84 12.67 -16.87
CA ASN A 293 -13.13 14.08 -16.60
C ASN A 293 -12.56 14.51 -15.24
N GLU A 294 -12.60 15.81 -14.95
CA GLU A 294 -12.42 16.28 -13.57
C GLU A 294 -13.49 15.66 -12.66
N ASP A 295 -13.14 15.42 -11.39
CA ASP A 295 -13.97 14.73 -10.38
C ASP A 295 -14.34 13.25 -10.67
N ASP A 296 -13.95 12.68 -11.82
CA ASP A 296 -14.06 11.24 -12.07
C ASP A 296 -13.20 10.45 -11.07
N LEU A 297 -13.60 9.20 -10.80
CA LEU A 297 -12.94 8.29 -9.88
C LEU A 297 -11.93 7.40 -10.59
N VAL A 298 -10.66 7.55 -10.23
CA VAL A 298 -9.54 6.72 -10.70
C VAL A 298 -9.19 5.66 -9.65
N LEU A 299 -9.04 4.40 -10.07
CA LEU A 299 -8.61 3.30 -9.21
C LEU A 299 -7.28 2.70 -9.70
N ASP A 300 -6.37 2.50 -8.75
CA ASP A 300 -5.14 1.73 -8.94
C ASP A 300 -4.95 0.77 -7.75
N CYS A 301 -5.08 -0.53 -7.99
CA CYS A 301 -4.93 -1.56 -6.95
C CYS A 301 -3.51 -2.19 -6.90
N PHE A 302 -2.55 -1.57 -7.58
CA PHE A 302 -1.12 -1.89 -7.57
C PHE A 302 -0.29 -0.60 -7.54
N VAL A 303 -0.62 0.30 -6.62
CA VAL A 303 -0.20 1.71 -6.74
C VAL A 303 1.32 1.91 -6.66
N GLY A 304 2.06 1.03 -5.97
CA GLY A 304 3.51 1.06 -5.86
C GLY A 304 4.05 2.43 -5.45
N SER A 305 4.69 3.12 -6.40
CA SER A 305 5.29 4.44 -6.22
C SER A 305 4.30 5.63 -6.13
N GLY A 306 3.00 5.40 -6.30
CA GLY A 306 2.01 6.48 -6.23
C GLY A 306 1.80 7.27 -7.53
N THR A 307 2.34 6.83 -8.68
CA THR A 307 2.26 7.63 -9.92
C THR A 307 0.83 7.94 -10.33
N THR A 308 -0.04 6.92 -10.36
CA THR A 308 -1.45 7.08 -10.75
C THR A 308 -2.19 8.04 -9.81
N ALA A 309 -2.07 7.84 -8.50
CA ALA A 309 -2.70 8.70 -7.50
C ALA A 309 -2.19 10.15 -7.57
N ALA A 310 -0.88 10.35 -7.72
CA ALA A 310 -0.28 11.68 -7.80
C ALA A 310 -0.71 12.45 -9.06
N VAL A 311 -0.83 11.76 -10.19
CA VAL A 311 -1.31 12.35 -11.45
C VAL A 311 -2.81 12.64 -11.38
N ALA A 312 -3.61 11.69 -10.88
CA ALA A 312 -5.05 11.89 -10.68
C ALA A 312 -5.33 13.10 -9.77
N GLU A 313 -4.62 13.22 -8.64
CA GLU A 313 -4.72 14.35 -7.72
C GLU A 313 -4.44 15.69 -8.43
N ARG A 314 -3.32 15.80 -9.15
CA ARG A 314 -2.93 17.04 -9.86
C ARG A 314 -3.92 17.44 -10.95
N LEU A 315 -4.50 16.45 -11.62
CA LEU A 315 -5.50 16.66 -12.65
C LEU A 315 -6.91 16.84 -12.06
N GLY A 316 -7.08 16.88 -10.74
CA GLY A 316 -8.39 17.13 -10.12
C GLY A 316 -9.35 15.95 -10.19
N ARG A 317 -8.85 14.72 -10.25
CA ARG A 317 -9.65 13.49 -10.18
C ARG A 317 -9.70 12.98 -8.73
N ARG A 318 -10.77 12.28 -8.40
CA ARG A 318 -10.84 11.48 -7.18
C ARG A 318 -10.05 10.20 -7.37
N TRP A 319 -9.45 9.65 -6.32
CA TRP A 319 -8.69 8.42 -6.43
C TRP A 319 -8.84 7.47 -5.24
N ILE A 320 -8.78 6.18 -5.57
CA ILE A 320 -8.57 5.07 -4.64
C ILE A 320 -7.29 4.36 -5.08
N ALA A 321 -6.35 4.23 -4.17
CA ALA A 321 -5.07 3.59 -4.39
C ALA A 321 -4.85 2.49 -3.36
N CYS A 322 -4.38 1.32 -3.78
CA CYS A 322 -4.13 0.19 -2.88
C CYS A 322 -2.80 -0.48 -3.20
N ASP A 323 -2.10 -0.94 -2.15
CA ASP A 323 -0.93 -1.80 -2.25
C ASP A 323 -0.84 -2.76 -1.05
N LEU A 324 -0.20 -3.90 -1.26
CA LEU A 324 0.12 -4.85 -0.19
C LEU A 324 1.36 -4.42 0.60
N GLY A 325 2.32 -3.78 -0.05
CA GLY A 325 3.61 -3.38 0.51
C GLY A 325 3.51 -2.12 1.37
N ARG A 326 3.95 -2.19 2.63
CA ARG A 326 4.01 -1.01 3.53
C ARG A 326 4.90 0.10 2.94
N PHE A 327 6.00 -0.29 2.31
CA PHE A 327 6.92 0.64 1.67
C PHE A 327 6.26 1.40 0.50
N ALA A 328 5.41 0.73 -0.29
CA ALA A 328 4.64 1.36 -1.37
C ALA A 328 3.63 2.38 -0.82
N ILE A 329 2.91 2.02 0.24
CA ILE A 329 1.97 2.92 0.94
C ILE A 329 2.72 4.13 1.51
N HIS A 330 3.87 3.91 2.13
CA HIS A 330 4.70 4.99 2.66
C HIS A 330 5.24 5.92 1.57
N THR A 331 5.78 5.34 0.50
CA THR A 331 6.28 6.08 -0.68
C THR A 331 5.18 6.92 -1.32
N THR A 332 4.01 6.32 -1.54
CA THR A 332 2.84 7.00 -2.10
C THR A 332 2.38 8.14 -1.19
N ARG A 333 2.30 7.92 0.13
CA ARG A 333 1.97 8.97 1.11
C ARG A 333 2.91 10.17 0.99
N LYS A 334 4.23 9.95 1.03
CA LYS A 334 5.22 11.05 0.92
C LYS A 334 5.10 11.79 -0.41
N ARG A 335 4.85 11.07 -1.51
CA ARG A 335 4.66 11.68 -2.84
C ARG A 335 3.44 12.59 -2.88
N LEU A 336 2.31 12.15 -2.32
CA LEU A 336 1.08 12.95 -2.22
C LEU A 336 1.27 14.20 -1.34
N LEU A 337 1.97 14.06 -0.21
CA LEU A 337 2.31 15.18 0.65
C LEU A 337 3.18 16.21 -0.07
N ALA A 338 4.19 15.75 -0.82
CA ALA A 338 5.12 16.62 -1.54
C ALA A 338 4.47 17.44 -2.66
N ILE A 339 3.34 16.98 -3.22
CA ILE A 339 2.57 17.72 -4.23
C ILE A 339 1.43 18.57 -3.61
N GLY A 340 1.29 18.58 -2.29
CA GLY A 340 0.22 19.34 -1.61
C GLY A 340 -1.18 18.78 -1.87
N ALA A 341 -1.32 17.45 -1.89
CA ALA A 341 -2.61 16.79 -2.11
C ALA A 341 -3.70 17.27 -1.14
N LYS A 342 -4.95 17.29 -1.61
CA LYS A 342 -6.16 17.51 -0.80
C LYS A 342 -6.24 16.50 0.36
N PRO A 343 -7.03 16.77 1.41
CA PRO A 343 -7.19 15.84 2.51
C PRO A 343 -7.57 14.42 2.04
N PHE A 344 -6.84 13.43 2.51
CA PHE A 344 -7.05 12.02 2.16
C PHE A 344 -6.91 11.12 3.39
N ILE A 345 -7.42 9.90 3.28
CA ILE A 345 -7.40 8.93 4.36
C ILE A 345 -6.52 7.74 4.03
N VAL A 346 -5.82 7.23 5.06
CA VAL A 346 -5.10 5.96 5.00
C VAL A 346 -5.92 4.90 5.73
N GLN A 347 -6.16 3.77 5.07
CA GLN A 347 -7.01 2.71 5.58
C GLN A 347 -6.31 1.35 5.55
N ASN A 348 -6.82 0.41 6.34
CA ASN A 348 -6.46 -1.00 6.25
C ASN A 348 -7.68 -1.91 6.54
N LEU A 349 -7.51 -3.22 6.33
CA LEU A 349 -8.49 -4.26 6.68
C LEU A 349 -8.20 -4.95 8.03
N GLY A 350 -6.98 -4.73 8.54
CA GLY A 350 -6.48 -5.05 9.89
C GLY A 350 -7.09 -6.28 10.56
N LYS A 351 -8.03 -6.04 11.49
CA LYS A 351 -8.65 -7.05 12.35
C LYS A 351 -9.41 -8.13 11.58
N TYR A 352 -10.16 -7.74 10.55
CA TYR A 352 -11.17 -8.61 9.95
C TYR A 352 -10.56 -9.65 9.02
N GLU A 353 -9.50 -9.29 8.32
CA GLU A 353 -8.70 -10.20 7.50
C GLU A 353 -8.12 -11.33 8.36
N ARG A 354 -7.58 -11.00 9.53
CA ARG A 354 -7.01 -11.99 10.44
C ARG A 354 -8.06 -12.92 11.04
N GLN A 355 -9.26 -12.40 11.35
CA GLN A 355 -10.36 -13.22 11.86
C GLN A 355 -10.84 -14.24 10.81
N LEU A 356 -10.96 -13.81 9.55
CA LEU A 356 -11.31 -14.72 8.45
C LEU A 356 -10.22 -15.77 8.24
N TRP A 357 -8.95 -15.37 8.25
CA TRP A 357 -7.83 -16.31 8.16
C TRP A 357 -7.86 -17.34 9.29
N GLN A 358 -8.05 -16.90 10.53
CA GLN A 358 -8.09 -17.79 11.69
C GLN A 358 -9.24 -18.81 11.58
N ALA A 359 -10.41 -18.39 11.10
CA ALA A 359 -11.53 -19.28 10.87
C ALA A 359 -11.28 -20.26 9.72
N ALA A 360 -10.68 -19.79 8.62
CA ALA A 360 -10.36 -20.62 7.47
C ALA A 360 -9.31 -21.70 7.78
N GLU A 361 -8.29 -21.36 8.59
CA GLU A 361 -7.19 -22.28 8.90
C GLU A 361 -7.52 -23.24 10.04
N PHE A 362 -8.23 -22.79 11.07
CA PHE A 362 -8.45 -23.56 12.32
C PHE A 362 -9.91 -23.96 12.57
N GLY A 363 -10.82 -23.67 11.63
CA GLY A 363 -12.24 -23.98 11.73
C GLY A 363 -13.02 -23.00 12.62
N ASP A 364 -14.32 -23.26 12.82
CA ASP A 364 -15.23 -22.28 13.42
C ASP A 364 -15.40 -22.40 14.95
N GLU A 365 -15.10 -23.55 15.54
CA GLU A 365 -15.31 -23.79 16.99
C GLU A 365 -14.38 -22.89 17.83
N ALA A 366 -14.97 -22.02 18.63
CA ALA A 366 -14.27 -20.88 19.23
C ALA A 366 -13.09 -21.29 20.12
N THR A 367 -13.23 -22.34 20.94
CA THR A 367 -12.20 -22.72 21.91
C THR A 367 -11.03 -23.42 21.23
N ALA A 368 -11.32 -24.42 20.40
CA ALA A 368 -10.32 -25.13 19.62
C ALA A 368 -9.60 -24.18 18.64
N LYS A 369 -10.32 -23.27 17.99
CA LYS A 369 -9.73 -22.24 17.12
C LYS A 369 -8.68 -21.39 17.84
N VAL A 370 -8.98 -20.91 19.04
CA VAL A 370 -8.04 -20.08 19.82
C VAL A 370 -6.82 -20.90 20.26
N GLN A 371 -7.02 -22.15 20.69
CA GLN A 371 -5.92 -23.01 21.10
C GLN A 371 -5.02 -23.41 19.92
N ALA A 372 -5.61 -23.77 18.78
CA ALA A 372 -4.89 -24.09 17.55
C ALA A 372 -4.08 -22.88 17.06
N TYR A 373 -4.69 -21.70 17.02
CA TYR A 373 -4.01 -20.45 16.71
C TYR A 373 -2.81 -20.19 17.64
N ARG A 374 -2.99 -20.29 18.96
CA ARG A 374 -1.89 -20.06 19.91
C ARG A 374 -0.76 -21.06 19.71
N SER A 375 -1.10 -22.32 19.52
CA SER A 375 -0.14 -23.40 19.30
C SER A 375 0.66 -23.16 18.02
N PHE A 376 -0.03 -22.77 16.94
CA PHE A 376 0.57 -22.40 15.68
C PHE A 376 1.54 -21.22 15.81
N ILE A 377 1.15 -20.12 16.47
CA ILE A 377 2.05 -18.97 16.68
C ILE A 377 3.27 -19.37 17.52
N LEU A 378 3.10 -20.18 18.56
CA LEU A 378 4.20 -20.66 19.39
C LEU A 378 5.16 -21.54 18.60
N GLU A 379 4.65 -22.40 17.73
CA GLU A 379 5.46 -23.24 16.83
C GLU A 379 6.33 -22.38 15.91
N LEU A 380 5.73 -21.37 15.25
CA LEU A 380 6.44 -20.41 14.42
C LEU A 380 7.46 -19.59 15.22
N TYR A 381 7.18 -19.28 16.48
CA TYR A 381 8.12 -18.60 17.37
C TYR A 381 9.17 -19.54 17.98
N HIS A 382 9.09 -20.85 17.72
CA HIS A 382 9.93 -21.88 18.34
C HIS A 382 9.87 -21.89 19.88
N ALA A 383 8.66 -21.70 20.42
CA ALA A 383 8.35 -21.81 21.83
C ALA A 383 7.61 -23.12 22.11
N THR A 384 7.89 -23.74 23.26
CA THR A 384 7.20 -24.94 23.71
C THR A 384 5.85 -24.55 24.32
N PRO A 385 4.71 -25.08 23.85
CA PRO A 385 3.41 -24.80 24.45
C PRO A 385 3.31 -25.32 25.89
N ILE A 386 2.62 -24.56 26.74
CA ILE A 386 2.33 -24.92 28.12
C ILE A 386 0.82 -24.85 28.39
N SER A 387 0.36 -25.50 29.45
CA SER A 387 -1.05 -25.56 29.84
C SER A 387 -1.21 -25.26 31.33
N GLY A 388 -2.44 -24.92 31.75
CA GLY A 388 -2.75 -24.57 33.15
C GLY A 388 -2.62 -23.09 33.49
N TYR A 389 -2.32 -22.25 32.49
CA TYR A 389 -2.19 -20.80 32.60
C TYR A 389 -3.22 -20.13 31.68
N ALA A 390 -3.77 -18.99 32.10
CA ALA A 390 -4.77 -18.24 31.34
C ALA A 390 -4.13 -17.22 30.37
N TRP A 391 -2.97 -16.67 30.74
CA TRP A 391 -2.26 -15.61 30.04
C TRP A 391 -0.89 -16.03 29.53
N LEU A 392 -0.26 -17.07 30.09
CA LEU A 392 1.02 -17.59 29.63
C LEU A 392 0.79 -18.85 28.80
N HIS A 393 1.24 -18.87 27.55
CA HIS A 393 0.89 -19.90 26.58
C HIS A 393 2.07 -20.78 26.16
N GLY A 394 3.31 -20.31 26.31
CA GLY A 394 4.50 -21.11 26.02
C GLY A 394 5.73 -20.71 26.81
N VAL A 395 6.84 -21.41 26.57
CA VAL A 395 8.17 -21.13 27.12
C VAL A 395 9.21 -21.17 26.01
N LYS A 396 10.11 -20.20 25.99
CA LYS A 396 11.26 -20.16 25.08
C LYS A 396 12.50 -19.70 25.82
N ALA A 397 13.55 -20.53 25.82
CA ALA A 397 14.83 -20.24 26.47
C ALA A 397 14.68 -19.72 27.93
N GLY A 398 13.74 -20.29 28.70
CA GLY A 398 13.49 -19.92 30.09
C GLY A 398 12.63 -18.68 30.33
N ARG A 399 12.18 -18.00 29.26
CA ARG A 399 11.20 -16.91 29.29
C ARG A 399 9.81 -17.46 29.02
N MET A 400 8.79 -16.92 29.71
CA MET A 400 7.40 -17.26 29.41
C MET A 400 6.95 -16.49 28.16
N VAL A 401 5.97 -17.01 27.45
CA VAL A 401 5.45 -16.43 26.20
C VAL A 401 3.96 -16.22 26.30
N HIS A 402 3.50 -15.00 26.09
CA HIS A 402 2.10 -14.66 25.85
C HIS A 402 1.85 -14.54 24.34
N VAL A 403 0.69 -15.00 23.89
CA VAL A 403 0.21 -14.83 22.50
C VAL A 403 -1.11 -14.08 22.54
N GLY A 404 -1.09 -12.85 22.03
CA GLY A 404 -2.22 -11.95 21.97
C GLY A 404 -3.31 -12.46 21.03
N ALA A 405 -4.52 -11.95 21.23
CA ALA A 405 -5.67 -12.30 20.42
C ALA A 405 -5.51 -11.81 18.97
N VAL A 406 -6.18 -12.50 18.05
CA VAL A 406 -6.19 -12.16 16.62
C VAL A 406 -6.92 -10.84 16.37
N ASP A 407 -7.88 -10.52 17.21
CA ASP A 407 -8.90 -9.52 16.92
C ASP A 407 -8.82 -8.26 17.81
N SER A 408 -7.88 -8.21 18.75
CA SER A 408 -7.73 -7.10 19.68
C SER A 408 -6.25 -6.81 19.94
N PRO A 409 -5.87 -5.52 20.08
CA PRO A 409 -4.51 -5.17 20.44
C PRO A 409 -4.22 -5.59 21.89
N VAL A 410 -2.96 -5.94 22.17
CA VAL A 410 -2.50 -6.15 23.55
C VAL A 410 -2.58 -4.83 24.30
N SER A 411 -3.34 -4.82 25.40
CA SER A 411 -3.65 -3.63 26.20
C SER A 411 -2.80 -3.55 27.48
N PRO A 412 -2.70 -2.39 28.13
CA PRO A 412 -2.06 -2.27 29.45
C PRO A 412 -2.70 -3.16 30.52
N GLY A 413 -4.01 -3.40 30.41
CA GLY A 413 -4.74 -4.33 31.29
C GLY A 413 -4.22 -5.77 31.14
N ASP A 414 -3.98 -6.22 29.91
CA ASP A 414 -3.43 -7.54 29.63
C ASP A 414 -2.04 -7.71 30.26
N ILE A 415 -1.18 -6.68 30.16
CA ILE A 415 0.16 -6.72 30.77
C ILE A 415 0.07 -6.86 32.28
N THR A 416 -0.89 -6.19 32.92
CA THR A 416 -1.12 -6.31 34.36
C THR A 416 -1.49 -7.74 34.74
N GLN A 417 -2.34 -8.40 33.94
CA GLN A 417 -2.73 -9.80 34.17
C GLN A 417 -1.59 -10.78 33.90
N ILE A 418 -0.83 -10.57 32.81
CA ILE A 418 0.36 -11.35 32.46
C ILE A 418 1.39 -11.28 33.60
N ALA A 419 1.68 -10.08 34.12
CA ALA A 419 2.61 -9.90 35.22
C ALA A 419 2.10 -10.52 36.54
N ALA A 420 0.80 -10.50 36.78
CA ALA A 420 0.19 -11.15 37.94
C ALA A 420 0.29 -12.68 37.85
N GLU A 421 0.02 -13.27 36.69
CA GLU A 421 0.13 -14.71 36.47
C GLU A 421 1.59 -15.18 36.47
N PHE A 422 2.50 -14.43 35.86
CA PHE A 422 3.94 -14.71 35.88
C PHE A 422 4.47 -14.85 37.31
N ARG A 423 4.12 -13.92 38.20
CA ARG A 423 4.52 -13.98 39.62
C ARG A 423 4.02 -15.23 40.34
N ARG A 424 2.87 -15.80 39.93
CA ARG A 424 2.34 -17.06 40.48
C ARG A 424 3.07 -18.28 39.91
N ALA A 425 3.57 -18.19 38.69
CA ALA A 425 4.28 -19.27 38.01
C ALA A 425 5.74 -19.45 38.51
N VAL A 426 6.36 -18.38 39.01
CA VAL A 426 7.74 -18.42 39.52
C VAL A 426 7.88 -19.47 40.63
N GLY A 427 8.79 -20.43 40.43
CA GLY A 427 9.11 -21.46 41.42
C GLY A 427 8.07 -22.60 41.53
N THR A 428 7.10 -22.69 40.62
CA THR A 428 6.04 -23.70 40.67
C THR A 428 5.98 -24.57 39.41
N GLY A 429 6.14 -25.89 39.57
CA GLY A 429 5.93 -26.86 38.49
C GLY A 429 7.11 -27.01 37.52
N LYS A 430 6.97 -27.93 36.56
CA LYS A 430 7.98 -28.25 35.55
C LYS A 430 8.20 -27.15 34.50
N ASP A 431 7.20 -26.27 34.35
CA ASP A 431 7.16 -25.20 33.36
C ASP A 431 7.48 -23.83 33.99
N ALA A 432 8.03 -23.82 35.21
CA ALA A 432 8.37 -22.59 35.93
C ALA A 432 9.37 -21.74 35.12
N PRO A 433 9.19 -20.41 35.06
CA PRO A 433 10.16 -19.53 34.42
C PRO A 433 11.53 -19.66 35.10
N THR A 434 12.57 -19.88 34.30
CA THR A 434 13.96 -19.89 34.78
C THR A 434 14.65 -18.53 34.64
N THR A 435 13.96 -17.57 34.02
CA THR A 435 14.37 -16.17 33.90
C THR A 435 13.22 -15.26 34.34
N ASN A 436 13.51 -14.01 34.74
CA ASN A 436 12.49 -13.00 35.01
C ASN A 436 11.92 -12.37 33.73
N GLY A 437 11.65 -13.18 32.70
CA GLY A 437 11.36 -12.71 31.36
C GLY A 437 10.00 -13.16 30.82
N VAL A 438 9.27 -12.25 30.19
CA VAL A 438 8.08 -12.57 29.39
C VAL A 438 8.16 -11.94 28.00
N ASP A 439 7.96 -12.77 26.98
CA ASP A 439 7.80 -12.33 25.59
C ASP A 439 6.31 -12.23 25.28
N VAL A 440 5.87 -11.08 24.80
CA VAL A 440 4.47 -10.77 24.52
C VAL A 440 4.32 -10.63 23.01
N LEU A 441 3.79 -11.68 22.36
CA LEU A 441 3.57 -11.72 20.92
C LEU A 441 2.20 -11.09 20.63
N GLY A 442 2.16 -10.02 19.83
CA GLY A 442 0.92 -9.30 19.54
C GLY A 442 0.75 -8.94 18.08
N TRP A 443 -0.46 -9.10 17.57
CA TRP A 443 -0.84 -8.60 16.25
C TRP A 443 -0.93 -7.09 16.21
N ASP A 444 -1.26 -6.45 17.31
CA ASP A 444 -1.31 -5.01 17.54
C ASP A 444 -1.09 -4.75 19.03
N PHE A 445 -0.67 -3.54 19.36
CA PHE A 445 -0.41 -3.11 20.73
C PHE A 445 -1.12 -1.77 20.92
N ALA A 446 -1.82 -1.61 22.04
CA ALA A 446 -2.57 -0.39 22.31
C ALA A 446 -1.63 0.83 22.37
N PHE A 447 -2.08 1.97 21.86
CA PHE A 447 -1.27 3.20 21.79
C PHE A 447 -0.71 3.67 23.14
N GLU A 448 -1.36 3.31 24.26
CA GLU A 448 -0.97 3.66 25.63
C GLU A 448 0.03 2.68 26.27
N LEU A 449 0.40 1.58 25.59
CA LEU A 449 1.17 0.48 26.19
C LEU A 449 2.61 0.86 26.58
N ASN A 450 3.18 1.87 25.92
CA ASN A 450 4.63 1.95 25.76
C ASN A 450 5.44 2.56 26.92
N GLU A 451 4.85 2.99 28.05
CA GLU A 451 5.63 3.31 29.26
C GLU A 451 5.02 2.87 30.59
N VAL A 452 3.73 3.07 30.83
CA VAL A 452 3.12 2.72 32.13
C VAL A 452 3.16 1.22 32.39
N ALA A 453 2.89 0.41 31.36
CA ALA A 453 2.92 -1.04 31.47
C ALA A 453 4.36 -1.59 31.64
N LYS A 454 5.35 -0.99 30.97
CA LYS A 454 6.77 -1.30 31.17
C LYS A 454 7.23 -0.91 32.58
N GLN A 455 6.91 0.30 33.04
CA GLN A 455 7.25 0.76 34.40
C GLN A 455 6.62 -0.11 35.48
N HIS A 456 5.36 -0.51 35.33
CA HIS A 456 4.71 -1.43 36.28
C HIS A 456 5.35 -2.83 36.26
N ALA A 457 5.75 -3.33 35.09
CA ALA A 457 6.43 -4.62 34.97
C ALA A 457 7.87 -4.58 35.51
N GLU A 458 8.59 -3.48 35.27
CA GLU A 458 9.93 -3.22 35.84
C GLU A 458 9.89 -3.08 37.36
N GLN A 459 8.88 -2.37 37.90
CA GLN A 459 8.61 -2.34 39.34
C GLN A 459 8.30 -3.73 39.91
N ALA A 460 7.76 -4.64 39.10
CA ALA A 460 7.54 -6.04 39.44
C ALA A 460 8.77 -6.94 39.15
N ASN A 461 9.91 -6.38 38.75
CA ASN A 461 11.15 -7.07 38.37
C ASN A 461 10.96 -8.08 37.21
N ILE A 462 10.08 -7.75 36.24
CA ILE A 462 9.80 -8.55 35.04
C ILE A 462 10.35 -7.83 33.81
N ASN A 463 11.19 -8.51 33.05
CA ASN A 463 11.70 -8.04 31.77
C ASN A 463 10.72 -8.41 30.63
N LEU A 464 9.98 -7.42 30.14
CA LEU A 464 9.04 -7.59 29.01
C LEU A 464 9.71 -7.31 27.67
N ARG A 465 9.45 -8.19 26.70
CA ARG A 465 9.69 -7.92 25.27
C ARG A 465 8.38 -7.95 24.52
N PHE A 466 8.12 -6.93 23.72
CA PHE A 466 6.93 -6.88 22.87
C PHE A 466 7.34 -7.26 21.47
N LEU A 467 6.87 -8.39 20.96
CA LEU A 467 7.17 -8.83 19.62
C LEU A 467 5.94 -8.80 18.73
N ARG A 468 6.09 -8.23 17.54
CA ARG A 468 5.02 -8.17 16.54
C ARG A 468 4.84 -9.55 15.92
N ILE A 469 3.59 -10.02 15.84
CA ILE A 469 3.24 -11.16 14.98
C ILE A 469 3.29 -10.65 13.52
N PRO A 470 4.20 -11.20 12.68
CA PRO A 470 4.37 -10.72 11.32
C PRO A 470 3.16 -11.11 10.47
N ARG A 471 2.82 -10.30 9.45
CA ARG A 471 1.67 -10.61 8.57
C ARG A 471 1.92 -11.84 7.73
N GLU A 472 3.18 -12.20 7.53
CA GLU A 472 3.68 -13.38 6.83
C GLU A 472 3.06 -14.67 7.41
N VAL A 473 2.61 -14.66 8.67
CA VAL A 473 1.86 -15.77 9.29
C VAL A 473 0.57 -16.11 8.56
N LEU A 474 -0.07 -15.12 7.91
CA LEU A 474 -1.29 -15.33 7.13
C LEU A 474 -1.00 -16.10 5.83
N GLU A 475 0.28 -16.28 5.49
CA GLU A 475 0.74 -16.85 4.23
C GLU A 475 1.31 -18.26 4.42
N LYS A 476 0.55 -19.27 3.97
CA LYS A 476 0.90 -20.69 4.13
C LYS A 476 2.31 -21.04 3.64
N LYS A 477 2.77 -20.42 2.55
CA LYS A 477 4.11 -20.69 2.00
C LYS A 477 5.23 -20.08 2.83
N ALA A 478 5.05 -18.86 3.34
CA ALA A 478 6.03 -18.23 4.23
C ALA A 478 6.25 -19.10 5.48
N VAL A 479 5.17 -19.73 5.94
CA VAL A 479 5.17 -20.71 7.03
C VAL A 479 5.91 -21.99 6.62
N GLU A 480 5.57 -22.60 5.49
CA GLU A 480 6.19 -23.85 5.02
C GLU A 480 7.70 -23.71 4.71
N GLN A 481 8.14 -22.52 4.29
CA GLN A 481 9.55 -22.20 4.01
C GLN A 481 10.35 -21.89 5.29
N GLY A 482 9.70 -21.75 6.44
CA GLY A 482 10.37 -21.48 7.72
C GLY A 482 10.88 -20.05 7.86
N ASP A 483 10.33 -19.12 7.11
CA ASP A 483 10.83 -17.75 7.01
C ASP A 483 10.07 -16.74 7.89
N ILE A 484 9.28 -17.24 8.83
CA ILE A 484 8.56 -16.41 9.78
C ILE A 484 9.54 -15.87 10.83
N ARG A 485 9.64 -14.55 10.94
CA ARG A 485 10.50 -13.87 11.92
C ARG A 485 9.69 -12.93 12.79
N PHE A 486 9.84 -13.09 14.10
CA PHE A 486 9.20 -12.22 15.10
C PHE A 486 10.18 -11.16 15.53
N PHE A 487 9.78 -9.90 15.40
CA PHE A 487 10.64 -8.75 15.69
C PHE A 487 10.11 -8.02 16.92
N GLU A 488 11.02 -7.54 17.76
CA GLU A 488 10.68 -6.67 18.88
C GLU A 488 10.12 -5.34 18.36
N LEU A 489 9.24 -4.66 19.10
CA LEU A 489 8.78 -3.34 18.68
C LEU A 489 9.92 -2.33 18.79
N ALA A 490 10.05 -1.47 17.78
CA ALA A 490 10.97 -0.34 17.85
C ALA A 490 10.63 0.56 19.06
N ALA A 491 11.67 1.05 19.73
CA ALA A 491 11.53 1.91 20.89
C ALA A 491 11.74 3.37 20.47
N LEU A 492 10.72 4.20 20.73
CA LEU A 492 10.74 5.63 20.42
C LEU A 492 10.86 6.45 21.71
N SER A 493 11.84 7.34 21.76
CA SER A 493 12.03 8.30 22.86
C SER A 493 11.70 9.71 22.38
N VAL A 494 10.86 10.40 23.15
CA VAL A 494 10.39 11.76 22.85
C VAL A 494 10.44 12.56 24.13
N ASP A 495 11.20 13.64 24.13
CA ASP A 495 11.25 14.61 25.21
C ASP A 495 10.10 15.61 25.04
N VAL A 496 9.47 15.96 26.17
CA VAL A 496 8.37 16.94 26.22
C VAL A 496 8.78 18.09 27.12
N ALA A 497 8.83 19.30 26.57
CA ALA A 497 9.03 20.53 27.34
C ALA A 497 7.75 21.37 27.32
N THR A 498 7.31 21.83 28.48
CA THR A 498 6.11 22.68 28.62
C THR A 498 6.48 24.06 29.15
N LYS A 499 5.91 25.12 28.55
CA LYS A 499 6.06 26.51 29.00
C LYS A 499 4.72 27.24 28.87
N GLY A 500 3.98 27.30 29.97
CA GLY A 500 2.58 27.77 29.96
C GLY A 500 1.74 26.85 29.08
N ARG A 501 1.14 27.41 28.01
CA ARG A 501 0.37 26.68 27.00
C ARG A 501 1.18 26.12 25.83
N ALA A 502 2.48 26.42 25.76
CA ALA A 502 3.35 25.92 24.71
C ALA A 502 3.96 24.57 25.10
N VAL A 503 3.92 23.62 24.18
CA VAL A 503 4.51 22.28 24.29
C VAL A 503 5.48 22.07 23.15
N THR A 504 6.70 21.67 23.47
CA THR A 504 7.72 21.30 22.50
C THR A 504 8.01 19.81 22.62
N LEU A 505 7.86 19.10 21.51
CA LEU A 505 8.25 17.69 21.38
C LEU A 505 9.60 17.62 20.70
N THR A 506 10.50 16.77 21.18
CA THR A 506 11.78 16.51 20.53
C THR A 506 12.04 15.00 20.49
N LEU A 507 12.22 14.46 19.28
CA LEU A 507 12.69 13.09 19.12
C LEU A 507 14.14 13.00 19.63
N THR A 508 14.39 12.15 20.63
CA THR A 508 15.71 12.03 21.27
C THR A 508 16.41 10.71 21.00
N ASP A 509 15.65 9.65 20.74
CA ASP A 509 16.18 8.35 20.35
C ASP A 509 15.14 7.52 19.58
N PHE A 510 15.62 6.64 18.71
CA PHE A 510 14.78 5.68 18.01
C PHE A 510 15.57 4.41 17.72
N VAL A 511 15.18 3.33 18.37
CA VAL A 511 15.86 2.04 18.27
C VAL A 511 14.98 1.09 17.47
N ILE A 512 15.45 0.71 16.28
CA ILE A 512 14.90 -0.42 15.55
C ILE A 512 15.65 -1.68 16.01
N PRO A 513 14.96 -2.80 16.27
CA PRO A 513 15.63 -4.05 16.56
C PRO A 513 16.58 -4.42 15.42
N PRO A 514 17.79 -4.94 15.72
CA PRO A 514 18.77 -5.26 14.68
C PRO A 514 18.20 -6.22 13.62
N ASP A 515 17.33 -7.15 14.04
CA ASP A 515 16.90 -8.27 13.21
C ASP A 515 16.08 -7.86 11.98
N ASP A 516 15.53 -6.63 11.95
CA ASP A 516 14.75 -6.06 10.84
C ASP A 516 15.61 -5.50 9.69
N VAL A 517 16.93 -5.48 9.85
CA VAL A 517 17.80 -4.66 9.01
C VAL A 517 18.94 -5.48 8.40
N PRO A 518 19.11 -5.44 7.06
CA PRO A 518 20.33 -5.93 6.40
C PRO A 518 21.61 -5.43 7.11
N GLU A 519 22.60 -6.31 7.23
CA GLU A 519 23.82 -6.03 8.02
C GLU A 519 24.59 -4.81 7.51
N ASP A 520 24.64 -4.62 6.20
CA ASP A 520 25.21 -3.45 5.54
C ASP A 520 24.48 -2.15 5.93
N VAL A 521 23.15 -2.16 5.95
CA VAL A 521 22.35 -1.01 6.41
C VAL A 521 22.59 -0.75 7.90
N ARG A 522 22.67 -1.78 8.74
CA ARG A 522 22.98 -1.62 10.18
C ARG A 522 24.32 -0.94 10.39
N GLN A 523 25.34 -1.34 9.64
CA GLN A 523 26.69 -0.77 9.74
C GLN A 523 26.77 0.66 9.22
N ALA A 524 25.93 1.04 8.26
CA ALA A 524 25.89 2.38 7.70
C ALA A 524 25.22 3.42 8.62
N ILE A 525 24.28 2.97 9.46
CA ILE A 525 23.57 3.86 10.39
C ILE A 525 24.46 4.16 11.59
N LYS A 526 24.87 5.42 11.70
CA LYS A 526 25.75 5.94 12.77
C LYS A 526 24.97 6.69 13.86
N HIS A 527 23.75 7.10 13.55
CA HIS A 527 22.90 7.90 14.42
C HIS A 527 21.43 7.50 14.24
N TRP A 528 20.70 7.30 15.35
CA TRP A 528 19.31 6.82 15.36
C TRP A 528 18.37 7.57 14.40
N ALA A 529 18.53 8.89 14.30
CA ALA A 529 17.68 9.74 13.45
C ALA A 529 17.74 9.39 11.96
N GLN A 530 18.75 8.66 11.52
CA GLN A 530 18.86 8.17 10.14
C GLN A 530 17.87 7.03 9.86
N TRP A 531 17.39 6.33 10.89
CA TRP A 531 16.31 5.37 10.77
C TRP A 531 14.95 6.04 10.48
N VAL A 532 14.78 7.29 10.91
CA VAL A 532 13.51 8.00 10.78
C VAL A 532 13.44 8.68 9.41
N ASP A 533 12.51 8.19 8.59
CA ASP A 533 12.22 8.73 7.26
C ASP A 533 11.06 9.73 7.31
N TYR A 534 10.11 9.51 8.21
CA TYR A 534 8.93 10.33 8.41
C TYR A 534 8.50 10.31 9.86
N TRP A 535 7.98 11.42 10.36
CA TRP A 535 7.20 11.41 11.60
C TRP A 535 6.10 12.47 11.58
N ALA A 536 5.06 12.22 12.37
CA ALA A 536 3.89 13.05 12.48
C ALA A 536 3.38 13.12 13.91
N VAL A 537 2.60 14.15 14.21
CA VAL A 537 2.04 14.42 15.53
C VAL A 537 0.54 14.65 15.42
N ASP A 538 -0.20 13.99 16.30
CA ASP A 538 -1.57 14.31 16.69
C ASP A 538 -1.52 14.93 18.08
N TRP A 539 -1.85 16.22 18.20
CA TRP A 539 -1.70 16.99 19.43
C TRP A 539 -2.82 16.73 20.44
N ASP A 540 -3.93 16.12 20.02
CA ASP A 540 -5.05 15.87 20.93
C ASP A 540 -5.89 14.67 20.48
N ASN A 541 -5.25 13.50 20.50
CA ASN A 541 -5.89 12.25 20.10
C ASN A 541 -6.96 11.83 21.12
N LYS A 542 -8.15 11.44 20.64
CA LYS A 542 -9.28 11.04 21.49
C LYS A 542 -9.44 9.54 21.63
N GLY A 543 -8.39 8.77 21.32
CA GLY A 543 -8.43 7.31 21.26
C GLY A 543 -9.10 6.77 20.00
N ASP A 544 -9.20 7.59 18.96
CA ASP A 544 -9.84 7.32 17.68
C ASP A 544 -8.81 7.20 16.54
N THR A 545 -9.09 7.75 15.36
CA THR A 545 -8.17 7.75 14.22
C THR A 545 -6.99 8.69 14.50
N PHE A 546 -5.77 8.30 14.12
CA PHE A 546 -4.63 9.21 14.20
C PHE A 546 -4.85 10.39 13.25
N HIS A 547 -4.86 11.60 13.79
CA HIS A 547 -5.01 12.80 13.01
C HIS A 547 -3.67 13.48 12.77
N ASN A 548 -3.19 13.42 11.54
CA ASN A 548 -1.93 14.04 11.17
C ASN A 548 -2.09 15.57 11.12
N GLN A 549 -1.73 16.23 12.21
CA GLN A 549 -1.81 17.68 12.36
C GLN A 549 -0.49 18.38 12.06
N TRP A 550 0.62 17.65 12.16
CA TRP A 550 1.95 18.11 11.78
C TRP A 550 2.81 16.93 11.38
N GLN A 551 3.75 17.14 10.46
CA GLN A 551 4.66 16.12 9.95
C GLN A 551 6.00 16.68 9.49
N ALA A 552 7.03 15.86 9.52
CA ALA A 552 8.30 16.09 8.84
C ALA A 552 8.83 14.79 8.24
N TYR A 553 9.43 14.87 7.06
CA TYR A 553 9.89 13.70 6.32
C TYR A 553 11.04 14.03 5.38
N ARG A 554 11.83 13.01 5.08
CA ARG A 554 12.97 13.14 4.17
C ARG A 554 12.51 13.01 2.72
N THR A 555 13.07 13.87 1.89
CA THR A 555 12.96 13.78 0.43
C THR A 555 14.33 13.95 -0.18
N ARG A 556 14.44 13.68 -1.49
CA ARG A 556 15.66 13.95 -2.24
C ARG A 556 16.11 15.42 -2.16
N LYS A 557 15.15 16.35 -2.10
CA LYS A 557 15.39 17.80 -2.04
C LYS A 557 15.65 18.29 -0.61
N SER A 558 15.11 17.59 0.38
CA SER A 558 15.22 17.90 1.80
C SER A 558 15.61 16.64 2.57
N PRO A 559 16.91 16.27 2.56
CA PRO A 559 17.37 15.04 3.18
C PRO A 559 17.38 15.13 4.71
N ASP A 560 17.45 16.33 5.29
CA ASP A 560 17.45 16.55 6.73
C ASP A 560 16.06 16.38 7.35
N LEU A 561 16.04 15.80 8.55
CA LEU A 561 14.80 15.61 9.31
C LEU A 561 14.72 16.64 10.45
N GLN A 562 13.65 17.44 10.47
CA GLN A 562 13.30 18.27 11.62
C GLN A 562 12.91 17.35 12.79
N LYS A 563 13.64 17.44 13.92
CA LYS A 563 13.46 16.54 15.08
C LYS A 563 12.63 17.14 16.22
N SER A 564 12.30 18.43 16.13
CA SER A 564 11.59 19.16 17.19
C SER A 564 10.49 20.01 16.61
N ILE A 565 9.35 20.07 17.31
CA ILE A 565 8.21 20.89 16.95
C ILE A 565 7.54 21.45 18.20
N ALA A 566 7.10 22.71 18.13
CA ALA A 566 6.34 23.36 19.17
C ALA A 566 4.89 23.58 18.73
N HIS A 567 3.96 23.40 19.67
CA HIS A 567 2.54 23.68 19.53
C HIS A 567 2.06 24.48 20.74
N THR A 568 1.12 25.39 20.54
CA THR A 568 0.52 26.17 21.63
C THR A 568 -0.96 25.88 21.70
N TYR A 569 -1.42 25.41 22.85
CA TYR A 569 -2.83 25.09 23.09
C TYR A 569 -3.63 26.36 23.37
N ASP A 570 -4.89 26.36 22.92
CA ASP A 570 -5.81 27.47 23.18
C ASP A 570 -6.33 27.47 24.63
N ALA A 571 -6.44 26.31 25.26
CA ALA A 571 -6.95 26.18 26.63
C ALA A 571 -5.96 25.40 27.52
N PRO A 572 -5.95 25.67 28.84
CA PRO A 572 -5.30 24.78 29.80
C PRO A 572 -6.08 23.46 29.88
N GLY A 573 -5.36 22.37 30.14
CA GLY A 573 -5.98 21.04 30.17
C GLY A 573 -4.97 19.91 30.11
N GLU A 574 -5.51 18.69 30.12
CA GLU A 574 -4.76 17.47 29.84
C GLU A 574 -5.05 17.01 28.42
N TYR A 575 -3.99 16.73 27.67
CA TYR A 575 -4.03 16.36 26.27
C TYR A 575 -3.27 15.05 26.07
N ALA A 576 -3.79 14.18 25.20
CA ALA A 576 -3.12 12.96 24.77
C ALA A 576 -2.47 13.21 23.41
N VAL A 577 -1.16 13.41 23.42
CA VAL A 577 -0.36 13.67 22.22
C VAL A 577 0.14 12.34 21.68
N VAL A 578 -0.15 12.02 20.43
CA VAL A 578 0.36 10.82 19.76
C VAL A 578 1.44 11.22 18.75
N VAL A 579 2.61 10.61 18.89
CA VAL A 579 3.73 10.74 17.96
C VAL A 579 3.81 9.46 17.13
N LYS A 580 3.79 9.59 15.81
CA LYS A 580 3.97 8.49 14.86
C LYS A 580 5.29 8.68 14.11
N VAL A 581 6.13 7.66 14.09
CA VAL A 581 7.36 7.57 13.31
C VAL A 581 7.18 6.48 12.26
N ILE A 582 7.65 6.73 11.04
CA ILE A 582 7.82 5.71 10.01
C ILE A 582 9.30 5.64 9.65
N ASP A 583 9.85 4.44 9.71
CA ASP A 583 11.25 4.20 9.40
C ASP A 583 11.55 4.12 7.89
N ILE A 584 12.83 4.06 7.55
CA ILE A 584 13.32 3.90 6.17
C ILE A 584 12.88 2.59 5.49
N LEU A 585 12.33 1.63 6.23
CA LEU A 585 11.79 0.36 5.72
C LEU A 585 10.27 0.41 5.52
N GLY A 586 9.61 1.49 5.96
CA GLY A 586 8.17 1.71 5.89
C GLY A 586 7.39 1.19 7.11
N ASN A 587 8.05 0.77 8.18
CA ASN A 587 7.36 0.33 9.40
C ASN A 587 6.99 1.52 10.29
N ASP A 588 5.79 1.47 10.86
CA ASP A 588 5.27 2.51 11.72
C ASP A 588 5.45 2.17 13.21
N THR A 589 5.86 3.16 13.99
CA THR A 589 5.95 3.11 15.46
C THR A 589 5.20 4.29 16.04
N THR A 590 4.41 4.06 17.08
CA THR A 590 3.64 5.13 17.74
C THR A 590 3.94 5.22 19.23
N LYS A 591 3.91 6.44 19.75
CA LYS A 591 4.06 6.75 21.18
C LYS A 591 3.00 7.76 21.61
N THR A 592 2.26 7.42 22.66
CA THR A 592 1.29 8.33 23.29
C THR A 592 1.92 8.99 24.52
N LEU A 593 1.75 10.30 24.65
CA LEU A 593 2.28 11.13 25.72
C LEU A 593 1.11 11.88 26.35
N LYS A 594 0.99 11.82 27.68
CA LYS A 594 0.03 12.66 28.42
C LYS A 594 0.70 13.98 28.75
N VAL A 595 0.14 15.09 28.30
CA VAL A 595 0.69 16.43 28.50
C VAL A 595 -0.32 17.30 29.23
N THR A 596 0.10 17.90 30.35
CA THR A 596 -0.70 18.89 31.08
C THR A 596 -0.15 20.27 30.80
N VAL A 597 -1.00 21.15 30.28
CA VAL A 597 -0.69 22.58 30.05
C VAL A 597 -1.48 23.46 31.01
N ARG A 598 -0.84 24.52 31.51
CA ARG A 598 -1.38 25.41 32.55
C ARG A 598 -1.54 26.83 32.05
#